data_AF-A0AAW8AR03-F1
#
_entry.id   AF-A0AAW8AR03-F1
#
_cell.length_a   1.000
_cell.length_b   1.000
_cell.length_c   1.000
_cell.angle_alpha   90.00
_cell.angle_beta   90.00
_cell.angle_gamma   90.00
#
_symmetry.space_group_name_H-M   'P 1'
#
loop_
_entity.id
_entity.type
_entity.pdbx_description
1 polymer ?
#
loop_
_entity_poly.entity_id
_entity_poly.type
_entity_poly.pdbx_seq_one_letter_code
_entity_poly.pdbx_strand_id
1 'polypeptide(L)'
;LRPDLVIFLQASTEVLMQRLALRGRPYERGIERDYLEKLNQAYNHYFFHYQETPLLVVNTNDIDFVQNRQDLNDLVKQIRAM
;
A
#
# COMPACT_ATOMS: atom_id res chain seq x y z
N LEU A 1 10.22 -0.79 -21.00
CA LEU A 1 10.99 -0.24 -19.86
C LEU A 1 10.68 -1.12 -18.65
N ARG A 2 11.70 -1.62 -17.95
CA ARG A 2 11.53 -2.41 -16.72
C ARG A 2 11.85 -1.49 -15.53
N PRO A 3 11.03 -1.46 -14.46
CA PRO A 3 11.36 -0.65 -13.30
C PRO A 3 12.60 -1.21 -12.58
N ASP A 4 13.35 -0.36 -11.90
CA ASP A 4 14.50 -0.80 -11.08
C ASP A 4 14.06 -1.30 -9.70
N LEU A 5 12.90 -0.85 -9.22
CA LEU A 5 12.32 -1.22 -7.92
C LEU A 5 10.79 -1.05 -7.98
N VAL A 6 10.07 -1.99 -7.36
CA VAL A 6 8.64 -1.85 -7.07
C VAL A 6 8.45 -1.75 -5.56
N ILE A 7 7.59 -0.82 -5.12
CA ILE A 7 7.24 -0.64 -3.71
C ILE A 7 5.75 -1.01 -3.55
N PHE A 8 5.48 -2.07 -2.79
CA PHE A 8 4.12 -2.51 -2.49
C PHE A 8 3.72 -2.08 -1.08
N LEU A 9 2.82 -1.10 -1.01
CA LEU A 9 2.27 -0.57 0.24
C LEU A 9 1.07 -1.41 0.67
N GLN A 10 1.31 -2.34 1.60
CA GLN A 10 0.29 -3.25 2.09
C GLN A 10 -0.46 -2.62 3.28
N ALA A 11 -1.77 -2.83 3.35
CA ALA A 11 -2.58 -2.54 4.53
C ALA A 11 -3.76 -3.53 4.60
N SER A 12 -4.32 -3.69 5.78
CA SER A 12 -5.54 -4.48 5.98
C SER A 12 -6.72 -3.79 5.31
N THR A 13 -7.70 -4.58 4.88
CA THR A 13 -8.93 -4.05 4.29
C THR A 13 -9.64 -3.08 5.23
N GLU A 14 -9.56 -3.31 6.54
CA GLU A 14 -10.09 -2.40 7.55
C GLU A 14 -9.42 -1.02 7.52
N VAL A 15 -8.09 -0.97 7.51
CA VAL A 15 -7.33 0.28 7.41
C VAL A 15 -7.63 0.99 6.09
N LEU A 16 -7.74 0.24 4.99
CA LEU A 16 -8.08 0.82 3.69
C LEU A 16 -9.48 1.42 3.67
N MET A 17 -10.49 0.75 4.26
CA MET A 17 -11.85 1.29 4.39
C MET A 17 -11.87 2.58 5.21
N GLN A 18 -11.14 2.62 6.34
CA GLN A 18 -11.01 3.83 7.15
C GLN A 18 -10.40 4.99 6.35
N ARG A 19 -9.33 4.73 5.59
CA ARG A 19 -8.68 5.72 4.72
C ARG A 19 -9.60 6.23 3.60
N LEU A 20 -10.38 5.36 2.98
CA LEU A 20 -11.38 5.75 1.97
C LEU A 20 -12.43 6.69 2.57
N ALA A 21 -12.94 6.35 3.77
CA ALA A 21 -13.92 7.17 4.48
C ALA A 21 -13.35 8.55 4.84
N LEU A 22 -12.10 8.61 5.32
CA LEU A 22 -11.42 9.87 5.66
C LEU A 22 -11.17 10.77 4.44
N ARG A 23 -10.83 10.20 3.28
CA ARG A 23 -10.61 10.96 2.04
C ARG A 23 -11.90 11.55 1.46
N GLY A 24 -13.04 10.87 1.66
CA GLY A 24 -14.36 11.37 1.26
C GLY A 24 -14.53 11.62 -0.24
N ARG A 25 -13.74 10.97 -1.10
CA ARG A 25 -13.79 11.20 -2.55
C ARG A 25 -15.12 10.69 -3.13
N PRO A 26 -15.83 11.49 -3.97
CA PRO A 26 -17.16 11.14 -4.46
C PRO A 26 -17.26 9.76 -5.12
N TYR A 27 -16.22 9.35 -5.85
CA TYR A 27 -16.13 8.08 -6.57
C TYR A 27 -15.71 6.89 -5.69
N GLU A 28 -15.18 7.13 -4.50
CA GLU A 28 -14.80 6.08 -3.54
C GLU A 28 -15.99 5.62 -2.68
N ARG A 29 -17.09 6.40 -2.63
CA ARG A 29 -18.26 6.16 -1.75
C ARG A 29 -19.03 4.87 -2.03
N GLY A 30 -18.90 4.31 -3.24
CA GLY A 30 -19.56 3.05 -3.62
C GLY A 30 -18.66 1.82 -3.46
N ILE A 31 -17.46 1.96 -2.91
CA ILE A 31 -16.54 0.84 -2.74
C ILE A 31 -17.03 -0.02 -1.57
N GLU A 32 -17.48 -1.22 -1.88
CA GLU A 32 -17.87 -2.20 -0.88
C GLU A 32 -16.66 -2.88 -0.25
N ARG A 33 -16.82 -3.27 1.03
CA ARG A 33 -15.77 -3.99 1.77
C ARG A 33 -15.34 -5.27 1.05
N ASP A 34 -16.30 -6.05 0.55
CA ASP A 34 -16.02 -7.33 -0.11
C ASP A 34 -15.25 -7.14 -1.42
N TYR A 35 -15.55 -6.07 -2.16
CA TYR A 35 -14.79 -5.70 -3.34
C TYR A 35 -13.34 -5.34 -2.97
N LEU A 36 -13.16 -4.51 -1.94
CA LEU A 36 -11.84 -4.10 -1.48
C LEU A 36 -11.03 -5.28 -0.93
N GLU A 37 -11.67 -6.22 -0.23
CA GLU A 37 -11.06 -7.45 0.26
C GLU A 37 -10.54 -8.31 -0.90
N LYS A 38 -11.36 -8.55 -1.93
CA LYS A 38 -10.94 -9.28 -3.13
C LYS A 38 -9.79 -8.60 -3.84
N LEU A 39 -9.82 -7.27 -3.93
CA LEU A 39 -8.74 -6.48 -4.52
C LEU A 39 -7.45 -6.65 -3.72
N ASN A 40 -7.52 -6.50 -2.40
CA ASN A 40 -6.39 -6.67 -1.49
C ASN A 40 -5.77 -8.07 -1.64
N GLN A 41 -6.60 -9.11 -1.63
CA GLN A 41 -6.15 -10.50 -1.85
C GLN A 41 -5.49 -10.71 -3.21
N ALA A 42 -6.06 -10.16 -4.28
CA ALA A 42 -5.50 -10.26 -5.63
C ALA A 42 -4.11 -9.61 -5.72
N TYR A 43 -3.94 -8.41 -5.15
CA TYR A 43 -2.63 -7.73 -5.12
C TYR A 43 -1.62 -8.47 -4.25
N ASN A 44 -2.02 -8.96 -3.08
CA ASN A 44 -1.16 -9.77 -2.21
C ASN A 44 -0.70 -11.04 -2.94
N HIS A 45 -1.61 -11.73 -3.62
CA HIS A 45 -1.27 -12.91 -4.41
C HIS A 45 -0.32 -12.59 -5.56
N TYR A 46 -0.56 -11.51 -6.29
CA TYR A 46 0.31 -11.07 -7.38
C TYR A 46 1.73 -10.75 -6.89
N PHE A 47 1.85 -9.92 -5.85
CA PHE A 47 3.15 -9.50 -5.32
C PHE A 47 3.89 -10.57 -4.55
N PHE A 48 3.18 -11.58 -4.00
CA PHE A 48 3.81 -12.77 -3.44
C PHE A 48 4.59 -13.58 -4.49
N HIS A 49 4.11 -13.59 -5.74
CA HIS A 49 4.76 -14.31 -6.84
C HIS A 49 5.59 -13.39 -7.76
N TYR A 50 5.75 -12.12 -7.40
CA TYR A 50 6.45 -11.15 -8.23
C TYR A 50 7.96 -11.34 -8.17
N GLN A 51 8.58 -11.57 -9.33
CA GLN A 51 10.02 -11.83 -9.46
C GLN A 51 10.70 -10.99 -10.54
N GLU A 52 9.99 -10.03 -11.13
CA GLU A 52 10.54 -9.29 -12.27
C GLU A 52 11.63 -8.31 -11.85
N THR A 53 11.45 -7.65 -10.70
CA THR A 53 12.36 -6.61 -10.20
C THR A 53 12.43 -6.72 -8.68
N PRO A 54 13.42 -6.09 -8.03
CA PRO A 54 13.39 -5.90 -6.59
C PRO A 54 12.02 -5.39 -6.14
N LEU A 55 11.49 -6.00 -5.09
CA LEU A 55 10.20 -5.69 -4.49
C LEU A 55 10.42 -5.32 -3.02
N LEU A 56 10.05 -4.11 -2.65
CA LEU A 56 9.99 -3.65 -1.27
C LEU A 56 8.53 -3.69 -0.80
N VAL A 57 8.22 -4.59 0.14
CA VAL A 57 6.90 -4.64 0.77
C VAL A 57 6.93 -3.81 2.04
N VAL A 58 6.02 -2.84 2.14
CA VAL A 58 5.91 -1.94 3.28
C VAL A 58 4.54 -2.17 3.92
N ASN A 59 4.52 -2.64 5.16
CA ASN A 59 3.29 -2.70 5.94
C ASN A 59 2.94 -1.29 6.43
N THR A 60 1.79 -0.79 6.01
CA THR A 60 1.32 0.56 6.30
C THR A 60 0.12 0.57 7.24
N ASN A 61 -0.15 -0.52 7.97
CA ASN A 61 -1.24 -0.56 8.96
C ASN A 61 -1.02 0.47 10.07
N ASP A 62 0.19 0.52 10.61
CA ASP A 62 0.55 1.34 11.78
C ASP A 62 1.45 2.54 11.42
N ILE A 63 1.69 2.75 10.12
CA ILE A 63 2.56 3.82 9.62
C ILE A 63 1.68 4.88 8.93
N ASP A 64 1.88 6.13 9.30
CA ASP A 64 1.24 7.27 8.65
C ASP A 64 2.29 8.20 8.05
N PHE A 65 2.95 7.75 6.98
CA PHE A 65 3.92 8.59 6.25
C PHE A 65 3.28 9.79 5.52
N VAL A 66 1.95 9.94 5.57
CA VAL A 66 1.24 11.10 5.01
C VAL A 66 1.22 12.25 6.02
N GLN A 67 0.94 11.96 7.29
CA GLN A 67 0.88 12.96 8.37
C GLN A 67 2.15 12.99 9.23
N ASN A 68 2.90 11.90 9.30
CA ASN A 68 4.11 11.75 10.08
C ASN A 68 5.36 11.79 9.19
N ARG A 69 6.08 12.89 9.30
CA ARG A 69 7.31 13.13 8.54
C ARG A 69 8.45 12.18 8.91
N GLN A 70 8.47 11.66 10.14
CA GLN A 70 9.48 10.71 10.60
C GLN A 70 9.31 9.36 9.90
N ASP A 71 8.07 8.86 9.85
CA ASP A 71 7.72 7.63 9.14
C ASP A 71 8.12 7.67 7.66
N LEU A 72 7.90 8.83 7.01
CA LEU A 72 8.35 9.04 5.65
C LEU A 72 9.88 9.00 5.52
N ASN A 73 10.60 9.64 6.44
CA ASN A 73 12.07 9.63 6.42
C ASN A 73 12.63 8.22 6.60
N ASP A 74 12.04 7.42 7.50
CA ASP A 74 12.45 6.05 7.74
C ASP A 74 12.19 5.16 6.52
N LEU A 75 11.04 5.32 5.85
CA LEU A 75 10.75 4.66 4.59
C LEU A 75 11.75 5.05 3.49
N VAL A 76 12.02 6.34 3.30
CA VAL A 76 12.98 6.82 2.30
C VAL A 76 14.39 6.31 2.58
N LYS A 77 14.77 6.21 3.86
CA LYS A 77 16.06 5.65 4.26
C LYS A 77 16.18 4.17 3.89
N GLN A 78 15.12 3.39 4.09
CA GLN A 78 15.08 1.99 3.65
C GLN A 78 15.20 1.87 2.12
N ILE A 79 14.47 2.69 1.36
CA ILE A 79 14.52 2.70 -0.11
C ILE A 79 15.94 3.02 -0.61
N ARG A 80 16.65 3.93 0.04
CA ARG A 80 18.03 4.33 -0.34
C ARG A 80 19.10 3.31 0.06
N ALA A 81 18.79 2.37 0.94
CA ALA A 81 19.74 1.36 1.43
C ALA A 81 19.69 0.06 0.61
N MET A 82 18.74 -0.06 -0.33
CA MET A 82 18.70 -1.12 -1.34
C MET A 82 19.56 -0.73 -2.55
#